data_AF-A0A951C1J2-F1
#
_entry.id   AF-A0A951C1J2-F1
#
_cell.length_a   1.000
_cell.length_b   1.000
_cell.length_c   1.000
_cell.angle_alpha   90.00
_cell.angle_beta   90.00
_cell.angle_gamma   90.00
#
_symmetry.space_group_name_H-M   'P 1'
#
loop_
_entity.id
_entity.type
_entity.pdbx_description
1 polymer ?
#
loop_
_entity_poly.entity_id
_entity_poly.type
_entity_poly.pdbx_seq_one_letter_code
_entity_poly.pdbx_strand_id
1 'polypeptide(L)'
;MKPLAFIPILIAAPLIGAPPETVSWNAGAAAGYLDTRQSWWQSWPRSQRDHDTTCVSCHTVLPFAVGRTSLHTTLKDDTPSSPERTMLAYIEKRVGLWAETEPFYKEASGPTKPVESRGTEAVLNAFVLATYDARSGHLREITRKAFENAWSLQLDSGTWDWLNFHYAPWEADDSQYWGTTLMAMAVANAPDRYRDAPQIQPGLEKLRTWLKERYTRQPLINRVFVLWTSSRMPGLLSPTEQKAVRD
;
A
#
# COMPACT_ATOMS: atom_id res chain seq x y z
N MET A 1 -81.70 14.34 -24.78
CA MET A 1 -80.90 13.77 -23.67
C MET A 1 -79.54 14.47 -23.69
N LYS A 2 -79.19 15.23 -22.64
CA LYS A 2 -77.90 15.94 -22.52
C LYS A 2 -76.82 14.95 -22.05
N PRO A 3 -75.57 15.00 -22.54
CA PRO A 3 -74.51 14.14 -22.03
C PRO A 3 -74.04 14.66 -20.65
N LEU A 4 -73.96 13.76 -19.67
CA LEU A 4 -73.29 14.04 -18.39
C LEU A 4 -71.77 14.02 -18.61
N ALA A 5 -71.11 15.12 -18.27
CA ALA A 5 -69.66 15.19 -18.17
C ALA A 5 -69.20 14.54 -16.86
N PHE A 6 -68.35 13.51 -16.95
CA PHE A 6 -67.61 12.97 -15.81
C PHE A 6 -66.35 13.81 -15.59
N ILE A 7 -66.22 14.44 -14.43
CA ILE A 7 -64.98 15.10 -13.99
C ILE A 7 -64.25 14.12 -13.07
N PRO A 8 -63.05 13.61 -13.42
CA PRO A 8 -62.27 12.82 -12.49
C PRO A 8 -61.60 13.76 -11.49
N ILE A 9 -61.85 13.55 -10.19
CA ILE A 9 -61.09 14.19 -9.11
C ILE A 9 -59.76 13.46 -9.02
N LEU A 10 -58.68 14.07 -9.51
CA LEU A 10 -57.32 13.64 -9.21
C LEU A 10 -57.00 13.99 -7.75
N ILE A 11 -56.94 12.98 -6.89
CA ILE A 11 -56.37 13.12 -5.55
C ILE A 11 -54.84 13.08 -5.73
N ALA A 12 -54.20 14.24 -5.70
CA ALA A 12 -52.75 14.33 -5.57
C ALA A 12 -52.37 13.96 -4.14
N ALA A 13 -52.01 12.69 -3.91
CA ALA A 13 -51.31 12.32 -2.70
C ALA A 13 -49.90 12.92 -2.76
N PRO A 14 -49.46 13.73 -1.78
CA PRO A 14 -48.08 14.16 -1.74
C PRO A 14 -47.24 12.92 -1.45
N LEU A 15 -46.41 12.53 -2.42
CA LEU A 15 -45.30 11.64 -2.16
C LEU A 15 -44.38 12.39 -1.19
N ILE A 16 -44.57 12.17 0.11
CA ILE A 16 -43.57 12.47 1.11
C ILE A 16 -42.42 11.52 0.78
N GLY A 17 -41.49 11.98 -0.05
CA GLY A 17 -40.25 11.26 -0.29
C GLY A 17 -39.61 11.02 1.07
N ALA A 18 -39.35 9.75 1.39
CA ALA A 18 -38.53 9.42 2.54
C ALA A 18 -37.23 10.25 2.43
N PRO A 19 -36.75 10.87 3.53
CA PRO A 19 -35.47 11.55 3.49
C PRO A 19 -34.43 10.57 2.96
N PRO A 20 -33.48 11.01 2.10
CA PRO A 20 -32.44 10.12 1.60
C PRO A 20 -31.79 9.45 2.79
N GLU A 21 -31.80 8.10 2.82
CA GLU A 21 -31.04 7.36 3.83
C GLU A 21 -29.59 7.84 3.69
N THR A 22 -29.13 8.60 4.67
CA THR A 22 -27.72 8.94 4.77
C THR A 22 -27.02 7.64 5.13
N VAL A 23 -26.53 6.91 4.14
CA VAL A 23 -25.66 5.77 4.35
C VAL A 23 -24.42 6.30 5.07
N SER A 24 -24.42 6.22 6.40
CA SER A 24 -23.29 6.62 7.22
C SER A 24 -22.20 5.57 7.07
N TRP A 25 -20.95 6.02 6.92
CA TRP A 25 -19.80 5.14 6.85
C TRP A 25 -19.74 4.19 8.06
N ASN A 26 -19.45 2.91 7.80
CA ASN A 26 -19.36 1.87 8.83
C ASN A 26 -17.96 1.23 8.82
N ALA A 27 -17.16 1.56 9.83
CA ALA A 27 -15.79 1.06 9.98
C ALA A 27 -15.72 -0.48 10.10
N GLY A 28 -16.66 -1.09 10.81
CA GLY A 28 -16.70 -2.54 11.02
C GLY A 28 -17.02 -3.29 9.73
N ALA A 29 -17.99 -2.78 8.96
CA ALA A 29 -18.32 -3.32 7.64
C ALA A 29 -17.14 -3.18 6.66
N ALA A 30 -16.42 -2.04 6.70
CA ALA A 30 -15.22 -1.84 5.89
C ALA A 30 -14.09 -2.84 6.27
N ALA A 31 -13.86 -3.05 7.56
CA ALA A 31 -12.88 -4.03 8.05
C ALA A 31 -13.24 -5.46 7.63
N GLY A 32 -14.52 -5.85 7.78
CA GLY A 32 -15.02 -7.17 7.38
C GLY A 32 -14.92 -7.42 5.87
N TYR A 33 -15.20 -6.39 5.05
CA TYR A 33 -15.00 -6.47 3.60
C TYR A 33 -13.53 -6.74 3.25
N LEU A 34 -12.62 -5.93 3.81
CA LEU A 34 -11.19 -6.06 3.59
C LEU A 34 -10.66 -7.44 4.04
N ASP A 35 -11.09 -7.93 5.20
CA ASP A 35 -10.74 -9.27 5.70
C ASP A 35 -11.18 -10.36 4.72
N THR A 36 -12.42 -10.29 4.25
CA THR A 36 -12.97 -11.27 3.30
C THR A 36 -12.16 -11.29 2.00
N ARG A 37 -11.78 -10.11 1.48
CA ARG A 37 -10.96 -10.00 0.27
C ARG A 37 -9.55 -10.53 0.48
N GLN A 38 -8.96 -10.31 1.65
CA GLN A 38 -7.64 -10.84 1.98
C GLN A 38 -7.66 -12.36 2.15
N SER A 39 -8.65 -12.93 2.84
CA SER A 39 -8.81 -14.39 2.93
C SER A 39 -8.97 -15.03 1.56
N TRP A 40 -9.78 -14.42 0.68
CA TRP A 40 -9.92 -14.89 -0.69
C TRP A 40 -8.57 -14.89 -1.41
N TRP A 41 -7.81 -13.78 -1.33
CA TRP A 41 -6.47 -13.70 -1.91
C TRP A 41 -5.55 -14.81 -1.39
N GLN A 42 -5.52 -15.02 -0.08
CA GLN A 42 -4.69 -16.04 0.58
C GLN A 42 -5.03 -17.47 0.13
N SER A 43 -6.30 -17.72 -0.23
CA SER A 43 -6.75 -19.03 -0.73
C SER A 43 -6.58 -19.21 -2.25
N TRP A 44 -6.30 -18.13 -2.99
CA TRP A 44 -6.29 -18.18 -4.44
C TRP A 44 -5.05 -18.92 -4.96
N PRO A 45 -5.17 -19.97 -5.79
CA PRO A 45 -4.01 -20.75 -6.24
C PRO A 45 -2.92 -19.91 -6.95
N ARG A 46 -3.28 -18.83 -7.64
CA ARG A 46 -2.31 -17.96 -8.32
C ARG A 46 -1.55 -17.02 -7.38
N SER A 47 -2.03 -16.79 -6.17
CA SER A 47 -1.28 -16.01 -5.18
C SER A 47 -0.22 -16.85 -4.47
N GLN A 48 -0.31 -18.18 -4.53
CA GLN A 48 0.61 -19.09 -3.86
C GLN A 48 2.03 -18.95 -4.40
N ARG A 49 2.98 -19.05 -3.49
CA ARG A 49 4.41 -19.03 -3.71
C ARG A 49 5.03 -20.19 -2.96
N ASP A 50 6.29 -20.43 -3.25
CA ASP A 50 7.11 -21.42 -2.58
C ASP A 50 7.08 -21.23 -1.04
N HIS A 51 7.44 -22.29 -0.32
CA HIS A 51 7.42 -22.33 1.14
C HIS A 51 6.05 -22.04 1.77
N ASP A 52 4.95 -22.44 1.12
CA ASP A 52 3.57 -22.28 1.61
C ASP A 52 3.24 -20.83 1.98
N THR A 53 3.65 -19.91 1.10
CA THR A 53 3.44 -18.47 1.28
C THR A 53 2.62 -17.90 0.13
N THR A 54 2.21 -16.64 0.22
CA THR A 54 1.55 -15.93 -0.88
C THR A 54 2.26 -14.64 -1.22
N CYS A 55 2.18 -14.18 -2.48
CA CYS A 55 2.73 -12.88 -2.81
C CYS A 55 1.93 -11.73 -2.18
N VAL A 56 2.66 -10.66 -1.83
CA VAL A 56 2.07 -9.37 -1.47
C VAL A 56 1.69 -8.66 -2.77
N SER A 57 0.43 -8.75 -3.15
CA SER A 57 -0.07 -8.00 -4.31
C SER A 57 -0.05 -6.50 -4.03
N CYS A 58 0.59 -5.74 -4.93
CA CYS A 58 0.58 -4.27 -4.94
C CYS A 58 -0.85 -3.69 -4.99
N HIS A 59 -1.79 -4.43 -5.57
CA HIS A 59 -3.14 -3.98 -5.91
C HIS A 59 -4.18 -4.28 -4.82
N THR A 60 -3.93 -5.31 -4.00
CA THR A 60 -4.93 -5.85 -3.07
C THR A 60 -4.38 -6.06 -1.66
N VAL A 61 -3.24 -6.72 -1.52
CA VAL A 61 -2.65 -7.03 -0.20
C VAL A 61 -2.01 -5.79 0.41
N LEU A 62 -1.30 -4.99 -0.38
CA LEU A 62 -0.72 -3.74 0.08
C LEU A 62 -1.79 -2.74 0.59
N PRO A 63 -2.84 -2.39 -0.20
CA PRO A 63 -3.90 -1.52 0.30
C PRO A 63 -4.69 -2.15 1.45
N PHE A 64 -4.85 -3.48 1.50
CA PHE A 64 -5.40 -4.17 2.67
C PHE A 64 -4.55 -3.91 3.93
N ALA A 65 -3.23 -4.09 3.85
CA ALA A 65 -2.33 -3.91 4.99
C ALA A 65 -2.40 -2.49 5.58
N VAL A 66 -2.37 -1.48 4.71
CA VAL A 66 -2.46 -0.06 5.12
C VAL A 66 -3.87 0.28 5.61
N GLY A 67 -4.90 -0.14 4.86
CA GLY A 67 -6.29 0.14 5.19
C GLY A 67 -6.72 -0.48 6.51
N ARG A 68 -6.36 -1.74 6.76
CA ARG A 68 -6.67 -2.42 8.03
C ARG A 68 -5.93 -1.84 9.22
N THR A 69 -4.66 -1.48 9.05
CA THR A 69 -3.89 -0.75 10.07
C THR A 69 -4.58 0.55 10.47
N SER A 70 -5.10 1.33 9.51
CA SER A 70 -5.83 2.57 9.78
C SER A 70 -7.18 2.33 10.49
N LEU A 71 -7.87 1.24 10.13
CA LEU A 71 -9.17 0.90 10.74
C LEU A 71 -9.04 0.49 12.22
N HIS A 72 -7.94 -0.13 12.63
CA HIS A 72 -7.68 -0.44 14.05
C HIS A 72 -7.77 0.81 14.93
N THR A 73 -7.18 1.93 14.51
CA THR A 73 -7.29 3.22 15.21
C THR A 73 -8.74 3.71 15.32
N THR A 74 -9.53 3.52 14.27
CA THR A 74 -10.93 3.98 14.24
C THR A 74 -11.85 3.08 15.08
N LEU A 75 -11.59 1.77 15.03
CA LEU A 75 -12.34 0.75 15.76
C LEU A 75 -11.93 0.65 17.23
N LYS A 76 -10.77 1.22 17.61
CA LYS A 76 -10.15 1.07 18.94
C LYS A 76 -9.94 -0.40 19.32
N ASP A 77 -9.57 -1.21 18.33
CA ASP A 77 -9.12 -2.58 18.51
C ASP A 77 -7.65 -2.64 18.11
N ASP A 78 -6.82 -3.23 18.96
CA ASP A 78 -5.41 -3.41 18.67
C ASP A 78 -5.04 -4.79 18.12
N THR A 79 -5.99 -5.72 18.10
CA THR A 79 -5.78 -7.11 17.72
C THR A 79 -5.81 -7.28 16.20
N PRO A 80 -4.71 -7.66 15.53
CA PRO A 80 -4.76 -7.97 14.10
C PRO A 80 -5.74 -9.12 13.82
N SER A 81 -6.56 -9.01 12.78
CA SER A 81 -7.51 -10.05 12.37
C SER A 81 -6.80 -11.33 11.90
N SER A 82 -7.54 -12.43 11.75
CA SER A 82 -6.93 -13.68 11.24
C SER A 82 -6.25 -13.50 9.88
N PRO A 83 -6.86 -12.81 8.89
CA PRO A 83 -6.20 -12.56 7.61
C PRO A 83 -4.94 -11.68 7.74
N GLU A 84 -4.94 -10.68 8.63
CA GLU A 84 -3.74 -9.87 8.92
C GLU A 84 -2.61 -10.74 9.47
N ARG A 85 -2.89 -11.59 10.47
CA ARG A 85 -1.88 -12.49 11.06
C ARG A 85 -1.30 -13.47 10.04
N THR A 86 -2.14 -14.07 9.20
CA THR A 86 -1.69 -14.97 8.13
C THR A 86 -0.82 -14.24 7.12
N MET A 87 -1.21 -13.03 6.70
CA MET A 87 -0.41 -12.21 5.78
C MET A 87 0.96 -11.90 6.39
N LEU A 88 1.01 -11.43 7.64
CA LEU A 88 2.26 -11.12 8.34
C LEU A 88 3.14 -12.37 8.46
N ALA A 89 2.59 -13.52 8.85
CA ALA A 89 3.34 -14.77 8.95
C ALA A 89 3.98 -15.18 7.62
N TYR A 90 3.28 -15.01 6.48
CA TYR A 90 3.86 -15.29 5.17
C TYR A 90 4.98 -14.32 4.82
N ILE A 91 4.79 -13.02 5.06
CA ILE A 91 5.83 -12.01 4.82
C ILE A 91 7.07 -12.30 5.68
N GLU A 92 6.87 -12.55 6.97
CA GLU A 92 7.94 -12.84 7.93
C GLU A 92 8.70 -14.12 7.55
N LYS A 93 7.98 -15.18 7.12
CA LYS A 93 8.61 -16.42 6.65
C LYS A 93 9.51 -16.16 5.44
N ARG A 94 9.04 -15.38 4.45
CA ARG A 94 9.82 -15.07 3.24
C ARG A 94 11.01 -14.16 3.53
N VAL A 95 10.85 -13.16 4.39
CA VAL A 95 11.96 -12.32 4.87
C VAL A 95 13.00 -13.16 5.63
N GLY A 96 12.52 -14.10 6.45
CA GLY A 96 13.36 -15.05 7.20
C GLY A 96 14.19 -15.95 6.28
N LEU A 97 13.57 -16.47 5.22
CA LEU A 97 14.14 -17.40 4.24
C LEU A 97 14.61 -16.71 2.95
N TRP A 98 15.02 -15.44 3.01
CA TRP A 98 15.23 -14.60 1.83
C TRP A 98 16.09 -15.24 0.73
N ALA A 99 17.20 -15.87 1.10
CA ALA A 99 18.11 -16.54 0.17
C ALA A 99 17.56 -17.85 -0.42
N GLU A 100 16.56 -18.46 0.22
CA GLU A 100 15.99 -19.76 -0.15
C GLU A 100 14.68 -19.62 -0.92
N THR A 101 13.96 -18.51 -0.72
CA THR A 101 12.71 -18.27 -1.45
C THR A 101 12.95 -18.11 -2.94
N GLU A 102 11.94 -18.34 -3.78
CA GLU A 102 11.95 -17.94 -5.18
C GLU A 102 11.32 -16.54 -5.36
N PRO A 103 11.66 -15.77 -6.40
CA PRO A 103 10.94 -14.53 -6.71
C PRO A 103 9.44 -14.78 -6.96
N PHE A 104 8.58 -13.80 -6.68
CA PHE A 104 7.15 -13.90 -6.96
C PHE A 104 6.82 -14.16 -8.43
N TYR A 105 7.63 -13.66 -9.36
CA TYR A 105 7.49 -13.90 -10.79
C TYR A 105 8.81 -14.44 -11.35
N LYS A 106 8.73 -15.54 -12.11
CA LYS A 106 9.88 -16.25 -12.68
C LYS A 106 10.10 -15.85 -14.14
N GLU A 107 11.15 -16.37 -14.78
CA GLU A 107 11.48 -16.10 -16.19
C GLU A 107 10.33 -16.40 -17.17
N ALA A 108 9.48 -17.38 -16.85
CA ALA A 108 8.28 -17.68 -17.63
C ALA A 108 7.28 -16.51 -17.72
N SER A 109 7.39 -15.51 -16.83
CA SER A 109 6.61 -14.26 -16.87
C SER A 109 7.31 -13.14 -17.66
N GLY A 110 8.55 -13.36 -18.11
CA GLY A 110 9.39 -12.42 -18.83
C GLY A 110 10.82 -12.39 -18.28
N PRO A 111 11.83 -12.08 -19.10
CA PRO A 111 13.25 -12.22 -18.74
C PRO A 111 13.69 -11.30 -17.59
N THR A 112 13.06 -10.13 -17.44
CA THR A 112 13.37 -9.17 -16.37
C THR A 112 12.60 -9.45 -15.07
N LYS A 113 11.55 -10.29 -15.12
CA LYS A 113 10.60 -10.50 -14.02
C LYS A 113 11.20 -11.04 -12.73
N PRO A 114 12.18 -11.95 -12.74
CA PRO A 114 12.82 -12.40 -11.50
C PRO A 114 13.44 -11.24 -10.70
N VAL A 115 14.19 -10.36 -11.38
CA VAL A 115 14.91 -9.25 -10.73
C VAL A 115 13.93 -8.16 -10.29
N GLU A 116 13.02 -7.75 -11.19
CA GLU A 116 11.94 -6.81 -10.87
C GLU A 116 11.11 -7.30 -9.67
N SER A 117 10.76 -8.58 -9.66
CA SER A 117 10.00 -9.20 -8.58
C SER A 117 10.73 -9.13 -7.24
N ARG A 118 12.06 -9.29 -7.23
CA ARG A 118 12.84 -9.24 -5.98
C ARG A 118 12.91 -7.84 -5.41
N GLY A 119 13.15 -6.83 -6.25
CA GLY A 119 13.14 -5.44 -5.82
C GLY A 119 11.78 -5.03 -5.27
N THR A 120 10.70 -5.35 -5.99
CA THR A 120 9.33 -5.08 -5.53
C THR A 120 9.01 -5.81 -4.22
N GLU A 121 9.27 -7.12 -4.14
CA GLU A 121 9.00 -7.90 -2.93
C GLU A 121 9.71 -7.33 -1.69
N ALA A 122 10.99 -6.99 -1.82
CA ALA A 122 11.79 -6.50 -0.69
C ALA A 122 11.22 -5.17 -0.14
N VAL A 123 10.88 -4.23 -1.02
CA VAL A 123 10.28 -2.94 -0.62
C VAL A 123 8.90 -3.13 0.02
N LEU A 124 8.05 -3.98 -0.57
CA LEU A 124 6.70 -4.23 -0.02
C LEU A 124 6.76 -4.90 1.35
N ASN A 125 7.66 -5.87 1.54
CA ASN A 125 7.86 -6.55 2.82
C ASN A 125 8.29 -5.54 3.90
N ALA A 126 9.29 -4.70 3.62
CA ALA A 126 9.75 -3.68 4.55
C ALA A 126 8.65 -2.67 4.89
N PHE A 127 7.89 -2.21 3.89
CA PHE A 127 6.81 -1.25 4.10
C PHE A 127 5.65 -1.82 4.91
N VAL A 128 5.19 -3.04 4.59
CA VAL A 128 4.09 -3.66 5.34
C VAL A 128 4.51 -3.90 6.79
N LEU A 129 5.68 -4.51 7.03
CA LEU A 129 6.14 -4.78 8.39
C LEU A 129 6.35 -3.50 9.20
N ALA A 130 7.00 -2.47 8.62
CA ALA A 130 7.18 -1.18 9.29
C ALA A 130 5.86 -0.48 9.62
N THR A 131 4.83 -0.66 8.78
CA THR A 131 3.48 -0.10 9.03
C THR A 131 2.82 -0.75 10.25
N TYR A 132 3.00 -2.06 10.45
CA TYR A 132 2.48 -2.74 11.65
C TYR A 132 3.32 -2.44 12.90
N ASP A 133 4.64 -2.38 12.77
CA ASP A 133 5.55 -2.03 13.87
C ASP A 133 5.30 -0.61 14.41
N ALA A 134 4.92 0.32 13.54
CA ALA A 134 4.55 1.68 13.94
C ALA A 134 3.40 1.71 14.97
N ARG A 135 2.51 0.71 14.96
CA ARG A 135 1.38 0.63 15.90
C ARG A 135 1.83 0.22 17.31
N SER A 136 2.77 -0.70 17.42
CA SER A 136 3.37 -1.09 18.70
C SER A 136 4.46 -0.11 19.16
N GLY A 137 4.91 0.77 18.26
CA GLY A 137 5.96 1.75 18.55
C GLY A 137 7.35 1.12 18.68
N HIS A 138 7.55 -0.11 18.19
CA HIS A 138 8.81 -0.83 18.31
C HIS A 138 9.17 -1.58 17.01
N LEU A 139 10.43 -1.47 16.59
CA LEU A 139 10.93 -2.05 15.35
C LEU A 139 11.44 -3.46 15.63
N ARG A 140 10.70 -4.45 15.14
CA ARG A 140 11.02 -5.87 15.30
C ARG A 140 12.25 -6.25 14.48
N GLU A 141 12.99 -7.25 14.96
CA GLU A 141 14.16 -7.79 14.27
C GLU A 141 13.84 -8.29 12.86
N ILE A 142 12.68 -8.94 12.67
CA ILE A 142 12.26 -9.38 11.34
C ILE A 142 12.04 -8.21 10.38
N THR A 143 11.58 -7.06 10.88
CA THR A 143 11.43 -5.82 10.10
C THR A 143 12.79 -5.20 9.77
N ARG A 144 13.75 -5.22 10.69
CA ARG A 144 15.15 -4.83 10.39
C ARG A 144 15.73 -5.68 9.27
N LYS A 145 15.54 -7.01 9.34
CA LYS A 145 15.94 -7.93 8.27
C LYS A 145 15.25 -7.63 6.94
N ALA A 146 13.97 -7.26 6.95
CA ALA A 146 13.25 -6.86 5.73
C ALA A 146 13.86 -5.60 5.10
N PHE A 147 14.24 -4.61 5.93
CA PHE A 147 14.97 -3.45 5.44
C PHE A 147 16.36 -3.82 4.89
N GLU A 148 17.12 -4.68 5.57
CA GLU A 148 18.44 -5.14 5.08
C GLU A 148 18.33 -5.81 3.71
N ASN A 149 17.35 -6.71 3.55
CA ASN A 149 17.05 -7.33 2.26
C ASN A 149 16.75 -6.27 1.19
N ALA A 150 15.92 -5.26 1.50
CA ALA A 150 15.63 -4.17 0.57
C ALA A 150 16.88 -3.33 0.25
N TRP A 151 17.62 -2.85 1.24
CA TRP A 151 18.80 -2.01 1.02
C TRP A 151 19.89 -2.72 0.21
N SER A 152 20.04 -4.04 0.39
CA SER A 152 20.99 -4.84 -0.43
C SER A 152 20.67 -4.88 -1.93
N LEU A 153 19.43 -4.56 -2.31
CA LEU A 153 18.96 -4.50 -3.70
C LEU A 153 18.84 -3.08 -4.24
N GLN A 154 19.26 -2.06 -3.47
CA GLN A 154 19.19 -0.68 -3.94
C GLN A 154 20.19 -0.45 -5.07
N LEU A 155 19.71 0.05 -6.20
CA LEU A 155 20.49 0.48 -7.35
C LEU A 155 21.30 1.75 -7.02
N ASP A 156 22.33 2.03 -7.80
CA ASP A 156 23.15 3.23 -7.62
C ASP A 156 22.37 4.54 -7.76
N SER A 157 21.28 4.52 -8.53
CA SER A 157 20.30 5.61 -8.66
C SER A 157 19.56 5.93 -7.36
N GLY A 158 19.56 5.02 -6.38
CA GLY A 158 18.74 5.12 -5.16
C GLY A 158 17.39 4.41 -5.24
N THR A 159 17.14 3.65 -6.32
CA THR A 159 15.87 2.95 -6.58
C THR A 159 16.02 1.43 -6.49
N TRP A 160 14.96 0.69 -6.83
CA TRP A 160 14.96 -0.77 -6.95
C TRP A 160 14.46 -1.14 -8.34
N ASP A 161 14.91 -2.27 -8.89
CA ASP A 161 14.20 -2.89 -9.99
C ASP A 161 12.74 -3.14 -9.58
N TRP A 162 11.80 -2.85 -10.47
CA TRP A 162 10.39 -2.80 -10.14
C TRP A 162 9.54 -3.52 -11.17
N LEU A 163 8.56 -4.30 -10.71
CA LEU A 163 7.64 -5.01 -11.59
C LEU A 163 6.95 -4.05 -12.56
N ASN A 164 7.03 -4.35 -13.85
CA ASN A 164 6.34 -3.59 -14.90
C ASN A 164 5.55 -4.50 -15.86
N PHE A 165 4.27 -4.69 -15.59
CA PHE A 165 3.35 -5.40 -16.47
C PHE A 165 2.49 -4.45 -17.33
N HIS A 166 2.89 -3.18 -17.41
CA HIS A 166 2.10 -2.08 -17.98
C HIS A 166 0.71 -1.92 -17.33
N TYR A 167 0.63 -2.19 -16.02
CA TYR A 167 -0.56 -2.04 -15.19
C TYR A 167 -0.41 -0.85 -14.25
N ALA A 168 -0.59 0.34 -14.81
CA ALA A 168 -0.53 1.58 -14.05
C ALA A 168 -1.60 1.60 -12.93
N PRO A 169 -1.31 2.24 -11.78
CA PRO A 169 -0.06 2.93 -11.44
C PRO A 169 1.01 2.06 -10.75
N TRP A 170 0.73 0.77 -10.48
CA TRP A 170 1.57 -0.05 -9.60
C TRP A 170 2.68 -0.80 -10.31
N GLU A 171 2.46 -1.18 -11.57
CA GLU A 171 3.40 -1.97 -12.37
C GLU A 171 3.51 -1.43 -13.80
N ALA A 172 3.89 -0.16 -13.94
CA ALA A 172 4.06 0.57 -15.19
C ALA A 172 5.45 1.24 -15.27
N ASP A 173 5.73 1.90 -16.39
CA ASP A 173 7.03 2.52 -16.70
C ASP A 173 7.48 3.56 -15.65
N ASP A 174 6.53 4.19 -14.96
CA ASP A 174 6.76 5.18 -13.92
C ASP A 174 6.64 4.62 -12.49
N SER A 175 6.27 3.34 -12.33
CA SER A 175 6.01 2.73 -11.01
C SER A 175 7.26 2.53 -10.15
N GLN A 176 8.46 2.59 -10.73
CA GLN A 176 9.68 2.66 -9.93
C GLN A 176 9.68 3.88 -9.00
N TYR A 177 9.03 4.98 -9.41
CA TYR A 177 8.86 6.14 -8.54
C TYR A 177 7.94 5.84 -7.36
N TRP A 178 6.83 5.15 -7.62
CA TRP A 178 5.92 4.71 -6.59
C TRP A 178 6.61 3.76 -5.60
N GLY A 179 7.32 2.73 -6.08
CA GLY A 179 8.10 1.81 -5.25
C GLY A 179 9.15 2.51 -4.39
N THR A 180 9.92 3.44 -4.98
CA THR A 180 10.90 4.25 -4.23
C THR A 180 10.22 5.11 -3.16
N THR A 181 9.02 5.64 -3.46
CA THR A 181 8.22 6.39 -2.48
C THR A 181 7.70 5.50 -1.35
N LEU A 182 7.35 4.24 -1.62
CA LEU A 182 6.98 3.27 -0.58
C LEU A 182 8.13 2.96 0.35
N MET A 183 9.35 2.78 -0.17
CA MET A 183 10.53 2.57 0.68
C MET A 183 10.80 3.80 1.57
N ALA A 184 10.65 5.02 1.01
CA ALA A 184 10.73 6.24 1.80
C ALA A 184 9.66 6.27 2.91
N MET A 185 8.43 5.85 2.60
CA MET A 185 7.35 5.76 3.59
C MET A 185 7.61 4.68 4.64
N ALA A 186 8.22 3.55 4.27
CA ALA A 186 8.61 2.49 5.20
C ALA A 186 9.59 3.03 6.25
N VAL A 187 10.64 3.73 5.80
CA VAL A 187 11.61 4.38 6.70
C VAL A 187 10.96 5.46 7.56
N ALA A 188 9.99 6.20 7.02
CA ALA A 188 9.26 7.23 7.77
C ALA A 188 8.33 6.65 8.85
N ASN A 189 7.73 5.48 8.59
CA ASN A 189 6.85 4.78 9.52
C ASN A 189 7.63 3.99 10.58
N ALA A 190 8.86 3.55 10.25
CA ALA A 190 9.66 2.69 11.12
C ALA A 190 9.93 3.35 12.49
N PRO A 191 9.54 2.69 13.60
CA PRO A 191 9.76 3.21 14.95
C PRO A 191 11.23 3.10 15.38
N ASP A 192 11.50 3.35 16.67
CA ASP A 192 12.85 3.30 17.27
C ASP A 192 13.87 4.22 16.60
N ARG A 193 13.39 5.31 15.99
CA ARG A 193 14.22 6.26 15.23
C ARG A 193 15.04 5.59 14.15
N TYR A 194 14.53 4.52 13.53
CA TYR A 194 15.23 3.78 12.47
C TYR A 194 15.78 4.67 11.36
N ARG A 195 15.02 5.71 10.97
CA ARG A 195 15.43 6.72 9.99
C ARG A 195 16.78 7.37 10.31
N ASP A 196 17.16 7.48 11.58
CA ASP A 196 18.38 8.15 12.03
C ASP A 196 19.58 7.19 12.08
N ALA A 197 19.40 5.91 11.75
CA ALA A 197 20.44 4.90 11.82
C ALA A 197 21.58 5.21 10.82
N PRO A 198 22.86 5.25 11.24
CA PRO A 198 23.97 5.66 10.36
C PRO A 198 24.11 4.78 9.11
N GLN A 199 23.87 3.48 9.24
CA GLN A 199 24.06 2.50 8.18
C GLN A 199 23.11 2.68 6.98
N ILE A 200 21.96 3.34 7.17
CA ILE A 200 21.00 3.58 6.07
C ILE A 200 21.15 4.95 5.43
N GLN A 201 21.90 5.88 6.04
CA GLN A 201 21.96 7.27 5.55
C GLN A 201 22.43 7.39 4.09
N PRO A 202 23.46 6.65 3.63
CA PRO A 202 23.87 6.74 2.23
C PRO A 202 22.77 6.34 1.24
N GLY A 203 22.07 5.24 1.52
CA GLY A 203 20.96 4.77 0.67
C GLY A 203 19.73 5.67 0.75
N LEU A 204 19.42 6.18 1.94
CA LEU A 204 18.32 7.11 2.16
C LEU A 204 18.55 8.45 1.42
N GLU A 205 19.78 8.95 1.37
CA GLU A 205 20.12 10.18 0.65
C GLU A 205 19.97 10.01 -0.87
N LYS A 206 20.45 8.89 -1.43
CA LYS A 206 20.23 8.56 -2.85
C LYS A 206 18.74 8.53 -3.20
N LEU A 207 17.94 7.83 -2.39
CA LEU A 207 16.48 7.74 -2.56
C LEU A 207 15.81 9.12 -2.48
N ARG A 208 16.18 9.96 -1.51
CA ARG A 208 15.60 11.31 -1.35
C ARG A 208 15.91 12.20 -2.54
N THR A 209 17.18 12.21 -2.97
CA THR A 209 17.64 12.98 -4.12
C THR A 209 16.87 12.55 -5.37
N TRP A 210 16.79 11.25 -5.62
CA TRP A 210 16.12 10.71 -6.80
C TRP A 210 14.63 11.10 -6.85
N LEU A 211 13.91 10.99 -5.72
CA LEU A 211 12.49 11.36 -5.61
C LEU A 211 12.28 12.87 -5.83
N LYS A 212 13.13 13.70 -5.22
CA LYS A 212 13.05 15.17 -5.27
C LYS A 212 13.34 15.72 -6.67
N GLU A 213 14.29 15.15 -7.41
CA GLU A 213 14.60 15.59 -8.77
C GLU A 213 13.50 15.25 -9.80
N ARG A 214 12.57 14.37 -9.45
CA ARG A 214 11.63 13.78 -10.41
C ARG A 214 10.16 14.08 -10.13
N TYR A 215 9.79 14.51 -8.91
CA TYR A 215 8.37 14.61 -8.50
C TYR A 215 7.51 15.49 -9.43
N THR A 216 8.05 16.56 -9.99
CA THR A 216 7.30 17.49 -10.87
C THR A 216 6.86 16.86 -12.18
N ARG A 217 7.55 15.81 -12.65
CA ARG A 217 7.27 15.10 -13.91
C ARG A 217 6.44 13.83 -13.71
N GLN A 218 6.09 13.51 -12.47
CA GLN A 218 5.33 12.31 -12.15
C GLN A 218 3.82 12.54 -12.35
N PRO A 219 3.06 11.48 -12.68
CA PRO A 219 1.61 11.59 -12.70
C PRO A 219 1.07 11.92 -11.31
N LEU A 220 -0.16 12.45 -11.27
CA LEU A 220 -0.77 12.98 -10.05
C LEU A 220 -0.76 11.97 -8.89
N ILE A 221 -1.02 10.69 -9.18
CA ILE A 221 -1.00 9.65 -8.15
C ILE A 221 0.35 9.55 -7.44
N ASN A 222 1.46 9.52 -8.18
CA ASN A 222 2.81 9.47 -7.62
C ASN A 222 3.14 10.75 -6.85
N ARG A 223 2.69 11.92 -7.36
CA ARG A 223 2.82 13.21 -6.66
C ARG A 223 2.09 13.21 -5.31
N VAL A 224 0.88 12.65 -5.25
CA VAL A 224 0.13 12.51 -3.99
C VAL A 224 0.86 11.61 -3.00
N PHE A 225 1.42 10.48 -3.44
CA PHE A 225 2.17 9.59 -2.57
C PHE A 225 3.44 10.26 -2.00
N VAL A 226 4.23 10.96 -2.82
CA VAL A 226 5.44 11.63 -2.31
C VAL A 226 5.10 12.81 -1.40
N LEU A 227 4.03 13.55 -1.70
CA LEU A 227 3.52 14.58 -0.80
C LEU A 227 3.14 13.98 0.56
N TRP A 228 2.39 12.87 0.54
CA TRP A 228 2.01 12.18 1.77
C TRP A 228 3.24 11.71 2.55
N THR A 229 4.20 11.05 1.90
CA THR A 229 5.46 10.62 2.54
C THR A 229 6.24 11.80 3.12
N SER A 230 6.28 12.93 2.42
CA SER A 230 7.02 14.13 2.88
C SER A 230 6.46 14.74 4.18
N SER A 231 5.19 14.50 4.49
CA SER A 231 4.59 14.91 5.77
C SER A 231 5.15 14.13 6.98
N ARG A 232 5.76 12.96 6.74
CA ARG A 232 6.34 12.07 7.78
C ARG A 232 7.86 11.92 7.67
N MET A 233 8.44 12.33 6.54
CA MET A 233 9.88 12.33 6.30
C MET A 233 10.40 13.76 6.10
N PRO A 234 10.82 14.44 7.18
CA PRO A 234 11.52 15.71 7.07
C PRO A 234 12.70 15.59 6.10
N GLY A 235 12.87 16.60 5.26
CA GLY A 235 13.93 16.66 4.26
C GLY A 235 13.61 16.01 2.91
N LEU A 236 12.48 15.31 2.74
CA LEU A 236 12.09 14.74 1.43
C LEU A 236 11.63 15.84 0.46
N LEU A 237 10.61 16.61 0.83
CA LEU A 237 10.17 17.82 0.13
C LEU A 237 10.10 18.98 1.13
N SER A 238 10.57 20.16 0.72
CA SER A 238 10.43 21.40 1.48
C SER A 238 8.97 21.87 1.54
N PRO A 239 8.59 22.73 2.50
CA PRO A 239 7.22 23.25 2.59
C PRO A 239 6.73 23.92 1.30
N THR A 240 7.63 24.61 0.57
CA THR A 240 7.33 25.23 -0.73
C THR A 240 7.02 24.17 -1.80
N GLU A 241 7.84 23.12 -1.87
CA GLU A 241 7.62 22.01 -2.81
C GLU A 241 6.34 21.24 -2.48
N GLN A 242 6.05 21.02 -1.19
CA GLN A 242 4.80 20.40 -0.75
C GLN A 242 3.58 21.24 -1.16
N LYS A 243 3.66 22.58 -1.05
CA LYS A 243 2.61 23.47 -1.51
C LYS A 243 2.39 23.37 -3.02
N ALA A 244 3.47 23.36 -3.81
CA ALA A 244 3.40 23.23 -5.26
C ALA A 244 2.84 21.88 -5.75
N VAL A 245 2.78 20.85 -4.90
CA VAL A 245 2.08 19.60 -5.23
C VAL A 245 0.57 19.67 -4.96
N ARG A 246 0.14 20.49 -3.99
CA ARG A 246 -1.27 20.65 -3.62
C ARG A 246 -2.03 21.62 -4.54
N ASP A 247 -1.33 22.64 -5.02
CA ASP A 247 -1.83 23.67 -5.92
C ASP A 247 -1.80 23.20 -7.38
#